data_AF-A0A919KSH9-F1
#
_entry.id   AF-A0A919KSH9-F1
#
_cell.length_a   1.000
_cell.length_b   1.000
_cell.length_c   1.000
_cell.angle_alpha   90.00
_cell.angle_beta   90.00
_cell.angle_gamma   90.00
#
_symmetry.space_group_name_H-M   'P 1'
#
loop_
_entity.id
_entity.type
_entity.pdbx_description
1 polymer ?
#
loop_
_entity_poly.entity_id
_entity_poly.type
_entity_poly.pdbx_seq_one_letter_code
_entity_poly.pdbx_strand_id
1 'polypeptide(L)'
;MDPTSIPGLSEWTQAAGDTTDYLDYLAQNVGLGGWAAFARVFMPRFVEVEGCVLWDRVYDPGNFQDWHERLQGDSRAIEATLNQFRLWLYVDISEGPASEAGAVALAEQISVSWRRCLREAFPDRTFEVTASNSEDGPVVSFVTARAPLPPRDCPPPADRLPPNPRPASASTVNADIPRSR
;
A
#
# COMPACT_ATOMS: atom_id res chain seq x y z
N MET A 1 -16.16 -2.13 -14.52
CA MET A 1 -16.69 -3.50 -14.71
C MET A 1 -18.20 -3.41 -14.70
N ASP A 2 -18.87 -4.03 -15.66
CA ASP A 2 -20.32 -4.21 -15.63
C ASP A 2 -20.62 -5.52 -14.89
N PRO A 3 -21.29 -5.48 -13.72
CA PRO A 3 -21.59 -6.70 -12.96
C PRO A 3 -22.38 -7.73 -13.76
N THR A 4 -23.22 -7.29 -14.69
CA THR A 4 -24.12 -8.18 -15.45
C THR A 4 -23.38 -9.07 -16.46
N SER A 5 -22.08 -8.86 -16.66
CA SER A 5 -21.24 -9.76 -17.45
C SER A 5 -20.71 -10.96 -16.66
N ILE A 6 -21.00 -11.06 -15.36
CA ILE A 6 -20.53 -12.16 -14.49
C ILE A 6 -21.52 -13.34 -14.55
N PRO A 7 -21.05 -14.58 -14.81
CA PRO A 7 -21.92 -15.73 -15.08
C PRO A 7 -23.06 -16.00 -14.06
N GLY A 8 -22.88 -15.77 -12.76
CA GLY A 8 -23.98 -15.95 -11.79
C GLY A 8 -25.02 -14.82 -11.80
N LEU A 9 -24.60 -13.57 -12.06
CA LEU A 9 -25.52 -12.44 -12.09
C LEU A 9 -26.29 -12.38 -13.40
N SER A 10 -25.62 -12.67 -14.52
CA SER A 10 -26.26 -12.64 -15.84
C SER A 10 -27.41 -13.64 -15.91
N GLU A 11 -27.20 -14.88 -15.46
CA GLU A 11 -28.21 -15.92 -15.43
C GLU A 11 -29.41 -15.54 -14.56
N TRP A 12 -29.13 -14.97 -13.38
CA TRP A 12 -30.17 -14.51 -12.47
C TRP A 12 -30.99 -13.36 -13.08
N THR A 13 -30.35 -12.37 -13.68
CA THR A 13 -31.05 -11.24 -14.32
C THR A 13 -31.93 -11.72 -15.49
N GLN A 14 -31.45 -12.67 -16.29
CA GLN A 14 -32.23 -13.27 -17.38
C GLN A 14 -33.46 -14.04 -16.87
N ALA A 15 -33.34 -14.71 -15.71
CA ALA A 15 -34.45 -15.43 -15.10
C ALA A 15 -35.49 -14.51 -14.42
N ALA A 16 -35.04 -13.38 -13.85
CA ALA A 16 -35.89 -12.42 -13.15
C ALA A 16 -36.65 -11.46 -14.09
N GLY A 17 -36.15 -11.26 -15.31
CA GLY A 17 -36.73 -10.41 -16.35
C GLY A 17 -36.08 -9.03 -16.48
N ASP A 18 -36.27 -8.39 -17.64
CA ASP A 18 -35.52 -7.22 -18.15
C ASP A 18 -35.51 -5.95 -17.28
N THR A 19 -36.31 -5.89 -16.21
CA THR A 19 -36.37 -4.73 -15.30
C THR A 19 -35.47 -4.85 -14.06
N THR A 20 -34.79 -5.98 -13.90
CA THR A 20 -34.05 -6.31 -12.68
C THR A 20 -32.56 -6.03 -12.85
N ASP A 21 -31.90 -5.41 -11.86
CA ASP A 21 -30.49 -5.03 -11.96
C ASP A 21 -29.60 -5.64 -10.85
N TYR A 22 -28.33 -5.22 -10.81
CA TYR A 22 -27.35 -5.72 -9.83
C TYR A 22 -27.70 -5.32 -8.38
N LEU A 23 -28.42 -4.22 -8.16
CA LEU A 23 -28.83 -3.80 -6.84
C LEU A 23 -29.98 -4.67 -6.33
N ASP A 24 -30.92 -5.05 -7.20
CA ASP A 24 -31.96 -6.03 -6.87
C ASP A 24 -31.35 -7.39 -6.50
N TYR A 25 -30.32 -7.82 -7.23
CA TYR A 25 -29.58 -9.04 -6.90
C TYR A 25 -28.97 -8.94 -5.49
N LEU A 26 -28.31 -7.83 -5.18
CA LEU A 26 -27.73 -7.62 -3.86
C LEU A 26 -28.80 -7.53 -2.77
N ALA A 27 -29.94 -6.89 -3.03
CA ALA A 27 -31.03 -6.78 -2.07
C ALA A 27 -31.63 -8.15 -1.71
N GLN A 28 -31.68 -9.09 -2.66
CA GLN A 28 -32.19 -10.44 -2.43
C GLN A 28 -31.16 -11.39 -1.80
N ASN A 29 -29.88 -11.22 -2.13
CA ASN A 29 -28.83 -12.18 -1.75
C ASN A 29 -27.93 -11.72 -0.59
N VAL A 30 -27.93 -10.42 -0.27
CA VAL A 30 -26.96 -9.82 0.67
C VAL A 30 -27.69 -8.98 1.73
N GLY A 31 -27.67 -9.48 2.97
CA GLY A 31 -28.13 -8.72 4.14
C GLY A 31 -27.16 -7.63 4.58
N LEU A 32 -27.57 -6.77 5.52
CA LEU A 32 -26.79 -5.63 6.02
C LEU A 32 -25.35 -5.99 6.43
N GLY A 33 -25.15 -7.14 7.09
CA GLY A 33 -23.82 -7.61 7.48
C GLY A 33 -22.90 -7.85 6.28
N GLY A 34 -23.43 -8.43 5.21
CA GLY A 34 -22.68 -8.66 3.96
C GLY A 34 -22.30 -7.36 3.28
N TRP A 35 -23.22 -6.39 3.24
CA TRP A 35 -22.94 -5.03 2.73
C TRP A 35 -21.84 -4.33 3.52
N ALA A 36 -21.88 -4.39 4.85
CA ALA A 36 -20.85 -3.79 5.70
C ALA A 36 -19.49 -4.47 5.51
N ALA A 37 -19.45 -5.80 5.40
CA ALA A 37 -18.22 -6.55 5.13
C ALA A 37 -17.65 -6.22 3.74
N PHE A 38 -18.49 -6.16 2.70
CA PHE A 38 -18.09 -5.78 1.35
C PHE A 38 -17.52 -4.35 1.31
N ALA A 39 -18.17 -3.41 2.00
CA ALA A 39 -17.66 -2.04 2.12
C ALA A 39 -16.27 -1.99 2.75
N ARG A 40 -15.95 -2.86 3.73
CA ARG A 40 -14.59 -2.93 4.32
C ARG A 40 -13.52 -3.47 3.38
N VAL A 41 -13.88 -4.29 2.39
CA VAL A 41 -12.95 -4.73 1.34
C VAL A 41 -12.61 -3.57 0.42
N PHE A 42 -13.60 -2.77 -0.01
CA PHE A 42 -13.36 -1.64 -0.91
C PHE A 42 -12.78 -0.41 -0.20
N MET A 43 -13.16 -0.19 1.06
CA MET A 43 -12.71 0.93 1.87
C MET A 43 -11.90 0.40 3.07
N PRO A 44 -10.66 -0.07 2.87
CA PRO A 44 -9.83 -0.62 3.95
C PRO A 44 -9.42 0.46 4.96
N ARG A 45 -8.87 0.02 6.09
CA ARG A 45 -8.21 0.87 7.09
C ARG A 45 -6.75 0.46 7.11
N PHE A 46 -5.91 1.39 7.54
CA PHE A 46 -4.48 1.19 7.56
C PHE A 46 -3.94 1.49 8.94
N VAL A 47 -2.83 0.84 9.26
CA VAL A 47 -2.05 1.09 10.47
C VAL A 47 -0.63 1.45 10.05
N GLU A 48 -0.03 2.41 10.75
CA GLU A 48 1.37 2.76 10.55
C GLU A 48 2.21 2.22 11.71
N VAL A 49 3.22 1.40 11.40
CA VAL A 49 4.09 0.76 12.39
C VAL A 49 5.52 0.76 11.85
N GLU A 50 6.44 1.35 12.62
CA GLU A 50 7.88 1.40 12.29
C GLU A 50 8.16 1.86 10.83
N GLY A 51 7.40 2.87 10.37
CA GLY A 51 7.53 3.45 9.04
C GLY A 51 6.82 2.67 7.92
N CYS A 52 6.28 1.49 8.19
CA CYS A 52 5.45 0.71 7.27
C CYS A 52 3.98 1.14 7.36
N VAL A 53 3.29 1.17 6.23
CA VAL A 53 1.83 1.30 6.16
C VAL A 53 1.23 -0.05 5.80
N LEU A 54 0.44 -0.61 6.72
CA LEU A 54 -0.12 -1.95 6.59
C LEU A 54 -1.63 -1.93 6.56
N TRP A 55 -2.23 -2.87 5.82
CA TRP A 55 -3.67 -3.11 5.90
C TRP A 55 -4.02 -3.66 7.30
N ASP A 56 -4.99 -3.06 7.98
CA ASP A 56 -5.39 -3.44 9.35
C ASP A 56 -5.65 -4.94 9.51
N ARG A 57 -6.22 -5.58 8.49
CA ARG A 57 -6.53 -7.01 8.49
C ARG A 57 -5.30 -7.92 8.53
N VAL A 58 -4.18 -7.52 7.90
CA VAL A 58 -2.98 -8.37 7.78
C VAL A 58 -1.95 -8.08 8.87
N TYR A 59 -2.14 -6.99 9.61
CA TYR A 59 -1.26 -6.64 10.71
C TYR A 59 -1.53 -7.52 11.92
N ASP A 60 -0.56 -8.36 12.23
CA ASP A 60 -0.40 -9.02 13.51
C ASP A 60 0.99 -8.63 14.06
N PRO A 61 1.12 -8.16 15.31
CA PRO A 61 2.39 -7.70 15.85
C PRO A 61 3.51 -8.75 15.80
N GLY A 62 3.19 -10.03 16.02
CA GLY A 62 4.18 -11.11 16.00
C GLY A 62 4.68 -11.38 14.59
N ASN A 63 3.74 -11.61 13.65
CA ASN A 63 4.06 -11.80 12.24
C ASN A 63 4.81 -10.59 11.65
N PHE A 64 4.43 -9.37 12.03
CA PHE A 64 5.14 -8.16 11.61
C PHE A 64 6.59 -8.16 12.06
N GLN A 65 6.86 -8.46 13.34
CA GLN A 65 8.23 -8.47 13.86
C GLN A 65 9.09 -9.53 13.17
N ASP A 66 8.54 -10.73 12.93
CA ASP A 66 9.24 -11.79 12.19
C ASP A 66 9.67 -11.32 10.79
N TRP A 67 8.77 -10.65 10.06
CA TRP A 67 9.08 -10.09 8.74
C TRP A 67 10.02 -8.90 8.81
N HIS A 68 9.89 -8.05 9.82
CA HIS A 68 10.74 -6.90 10.02
C HIS A 68 12.20 -7.32 10.26
N GLU A 69 12.43 -8.33 11.11
CA GLU A 69 13.75 -8.93 11.33
C GLU A 69 14.29 -9.60 10.06
N ARG A 70 13.48 -10.44 9.41
CA ARG A 70 13.88 -11.19 8.21
C ARG A 70 14.25 -10.28 7.04
N LEU A 71 13.56 -9.15 6.91
CA LEU A 71 13.75 -8.17 5.84
C LEU A 71 14.61 -6.98 6.28
N GLN A 72 15.25 -7.06 7.45
CA GLN A 72 16.19 -6.06 7.97
C GLN A 72 15.59 -4.63 8.00
N GLY A 73 14.30 -4.51 8.30
CA GLY A 73 13.59 -3.24 8.33
C GLY A 73 13.35 -2.58 6.97
N ASP A 74 13.49 -3.29 5.85
CA ASP A 74 13.09 -2.77 4.54
C ASP A 74 11.55 -2.67 4.47
N SER A 75 11.04 -1.48 4.80
CA SER A 75 9.60 -1.21 4.87
C SER A 75 8.86 -1.53 3.58
N ARG A 76 9.46 -1.24 2.42
CA ARG A 76 8.84 -1.53 1.13
C ARG A 76 8.77 -3.03 0.87
N ALA A 77 9.81 -3.79 1.25
CA ALA A 77 9.79 -5.25 1.14
C ALA A 77 8.74 -5.86 2.08
N ILE A 78 8.64 -5.36 3.32
CA ILE A 78 7.66 -5.81 4.31
C ILE A 78 6.23 -5.55 3.82
N GLU A 79 5.95 -4.32 3.35
CA GLU A 79 4.67 -3.95 2.76
C GLU A 79 4.35 -4.84 1.55
N ALA A 80 5.31 -5.08 0.66
CA ALA A 80 5.11 -5.93 -0.52
C ALA A 80 4.72 -7.37 -0.14
N THR A 81 5.26 -7.87 0.97
CA THR A 81 4.95 -9.21 1.48
C THR A 81 3.58 -9.26 2.16
N LEU A 82 3.27 -8.30 3.03
CA LEU A 82 2.10 -8.35 3.89
C LEU A 82 0.83 -7.80 3.24
N ASN A 83 0.93 -6.71 2.48
CA ASN A 83 -0.21 -6.01 1.91
C ASN A 83 -0.71 -6.68 0.62
N GLN A 84 -1.14 -7.94 0.72
CA GLN A 84 -1.67 -8.71 -0.40
C GLN A 84 -3.08 -9.22 -0.08
N PHE A 85 -4.03 -8.91 -0.97
CA PHE A 85 -5.36 -9.48 -0.98
C PHE A 85 -5.52 -10.40 -2.19
N ARG A 86 -5.44 -11.71 -1.94
CA ARG A 86 -5.57 -12.75 -2.96
C ARG A 86 -7.03 -13.14 -3.08
N LEU A 87 -7.66 -12.82 -4.21
CA LEU A 87 -9.11 -12.94 -4.36
C LEU A 87 -9.60 -14.39 -4.22
N TRP A 88 -8.89 -15.37 -4.79
CA TRP A 88 -9.28 -16.79 -4.72
C TRP A 88 -9.37 -17.39 -3.32
N LEU A 89 -8.74 -16.77 -2.31
CA LEU A 89 -8.87 -17.24 -0.93
C LEU A 89 -10.24 -16.89 -0.30
N TYR A 90 -10.99 -15.96 -0.90
CA TYR A 90 -12.17 -15.36 -0.28
C TYR A 90 -13.37 -15.21 -1.21
N VAL A 91 -13.16 -15.22 -2.53
CA VAL A 91 -14.20 -15.12 -3.55
C VAL A 91 -14.26 -16.45 -4.29
N ASP A 92 -15.45 -17.05 -4.29
CA ASP A 92 -15.73 -18.21 -5.11
C ASP A 92 -15.77 -17.80 -6.58
N ILE A 93 -14.72 -18.13 -7.31
CA ILE A 93 -14.53 -17.77 -8.71
C ILE A 93 -14.66 -19.07 -9.49
N SER A 94 -15.81 -19.26 -10.14
CA SER A 94 -16.07 -20.42 -10.97
C SER A 94 -15.05 -20.52 -12.10
N GLU A 95 -14.75 -21.74 -12.54
CA GLU A 95 -13.86 -21.96 -13.68
C GLU A 95 -14.42 -21.34 -14.96
N GLY A 96 -13.54 -20.76 -15.77
CA GLY A 96 -13.85 -20.33 -17.12
C GLY A 96 -13.48 -18.88 -17.42
N PRO A 97 -13.27 -18.54 -18.71
CA PRO A 97 -12.69 -17.25 -19.11
C PRO A 97 -13.48 -16.03 -18.65
N ALA A 98 -14.81 -16.11 -18.60
CA ALA A 98 -15.66 -14.99 -18.19
C ALA A 98 -15.53 -14.69 -16.68
N SER A 99 -15.52 -15.73 -15.84
CA SER A 99 -15.35 -15.61 -14.39
C SER A 99 -13.93 -15.13 -14.04
N GLU A 100 -12.91 -15.66 -14.70
CA GLU A 100 -11.52 -15.23 -14.54
C GLU A 100 -11.34 -13.76 -14.93
N ALA A 101 -11.87 -13.35 -16.08
CA ALA A 101 -11.87 -11.95 -16.51
C ALA A 101 -12.62 -11.04 -15.52
N GLY A 102 -13.76 -11.52 -15.00
CA GLY A 102 -14.53 -10.85 -13.95
C GLY A 102 -13.74 -10.66 -12.66
N ALA A 103 -12.98 -11.66 -12.24
CA ALA A 103 -12.13 -11.60 -11.06
C ALA A 103 -10.97 -10.60 -11.22
N VAL A 104 -10.33 -10.58 -12.39
CA VAL A 104 -9.31 -9.56 -12.72
C VAL A 104 -9.93 -8.16 -12.68
N ALA A 105 -11.07 -7.97 -13.32
CA ALA A 105 -11.77 -6.69 -13.34
C ALA A 105 -12.21 -6.25 -11.93
N LEU A 106 -12.61 -7.18 -11.06
CA LEU A 106 -12.91 -6.92 -9.66
C LEU A 106 -11.67 -6.46 -8.89
N ALA A 107 -10.55 -7.16 -9.05
CA ALA A 107 -9.27 -6.77 -8.44
C ALA A 107 -8.86 -5.35 -8.86
N GLU A 108 -9.03 -5.00 -10.13
CA GLU A 108 -8.78 -3.64 -10.62
C GLU A 108 -9.66 -2.60 -9.92
N GLN A 109 -10.96 -2.85 -9.74
CA GLN A 109 -11.85 -1.92 -9.04
C GLN A 109 -11.46 -1.75 -7.56
N ILE A 110 -11.10 -2.84 -6.88
CA ILE A 110 -10.60 -2.80 -5.51
C ILE A 110 -9.31 -1.97 -5.44
N SER A 111 -8.37 -2.17 -6.38
CA SER A 111 -7.12 -1.40 -6.43
C SER A 111 -7.36 0.12 -6.59
N VAL A 112 -8.35 0.50 -7.40
CA VAL A 112 -8.75 1.91 -7.57
C VAL A 112 -9.29 2.48 -6.27
N SER A 113 -10.13 1.73 -5.56
CA SER A 113 -10.68 2.15 -4.28
C SER A 113 -9.60 2.28 -3.21
N TRP A 114 -8.73 1.28 -3.08
CA TRP A 114 -7.61 1.29 -2.13
C TRP A 114 -6.67 2.48 -2.36
N ARG A 115 -6.36 2.81 -3.62
CA ARG A 115 -5.55 3.98 -3.97
C ARG A 115 -6.18 5.29 -3.50
N ARG A 116 -7.51 5.40 -3.53
CA ARG A 116 -8.23 6.58 -3.02
C ARG A 116 -8.16 6.64 -1.49
N CYS A 117 -8.43 5.52 -0.81
CA CYS A 117 -8.36 5.45 0.65
C CYS A 117 -6.95 5.74 1.18
N LEU A 118 -5.90 5.22 0.54
CA LEU A 118 -4.51 5.50 0.92
C LEU A 118 -4.15 6.98 0.77
N ARG A 119 -4.55 7.61 -0.34
CA ARG A 119 -4.31 9.04 -0.57
C ARG A 119 -5.05 9.93 0.43
N GLU A 120 -6.24 9.52 0.86
CA GLU A 120 -7.00 10.23 1.89
C GLU A 120 -6.38 10.07 3.28
N ALA A 121 -5.95 8.86 3.63
CA ALA A 121 -5.35 8.57 4.94
C ALA A 121 -3.93 9.12 5.11
N PHE A 122 -3.16 9.17 4.02
CA PHE A 122 -1.74 9.58 4.03
C PHE A 122 -1.46 10.55 2.87
N PRO A 123 -1.93 11.80 2.95
CA PRO A 123 -1.83 12.77 1.85
C PRO A 123 -0.39 13.13 1.47
N ASP A 124 0.56 12.98 2.40
CA ASP A 124 1.98 13.29 2.20
C ASP A 124 2.81 12.11 1.69
N ARG A 125 2.17 10.96 1.42
CA ARG A 125 2.83 9.75 0.91
C ARG A 125 2.24 9.34 -0.44
N THR A 126 3.11 8.77 -1.27
CA THR A 126 2.70 8.18 -2.54
C THR A 126 2.68 6.67 -2.40
N PHE A 127 1.68 6.01 -2.97
CA PHE A 127 1.54 4.56 -2.94
C PHE A 127 1.42 4.00 -4.36
N GLU A 128 2.11 2.88 -4.58
CA GLU A 128 1.89 2.00 -5.71
C GLU A 128 0.82 0.98 -5.31
N VAL A 129 -0.36 1.05 -5.93
CA VAL A 129 -1.44 0.07 -5.72
C VAL A 129 -1.67 -0.67 -7.03
N THR A 130 -1.57 -1.98 -6.98
CA THR A 130 -1.53 -2.85 -8.16
C THR A 130 -2.59 -3.93 -8.05
N ALA A 131 -3.29 -4.19 -9.14
CA ALA A 131 -4.00 -5.45 -9.37
C ALA A 131 -3.15 -6.27 -10.34
N SER A 132 -2.71 -7.46 -9.92
CA SER A 132 -1.88 -8.35 -10.73
C SER A 132 -2.53 -9.71 -10.82
N ASN A 133 -2.41 -10.37 -11.97
CA ASN A 133 -2.78 -11.78 -12.10
C ASN A 133 -1.56 -12.65 -11.80
N SER A 134 -1.68 -13.57 -10.85
CA SER A 134 -0.64 -14.55 -10.49
C SER A 134 -1.11 -15.96 -10.84
N GLU A 135 -0.24 -16.96 -10.69
CA GLU A 135 -0.63 -18.37 -10.80
C GLU A 135 -1.72 -18.74 -9.77
N ASP A 136 -1.73 -18.05 -8.62
CA ASP A 136 -2.75 -18.17 -7.57
C ASP A 136 -3.89 -17.16 -7.74
N GLY A 137 -4.09 -16.65 -8.96
CA GLY A 137 -5.20 -15.79 -9.34
C GLY A 137 -4.97 -14.30 -9.09
N PRO A 138 -6.03 -13.48 -9.18
CA PRO A 138 -5.92 -12.04 -9.02
C PRO A 138 -5.54 -11.63 -7.59
N VAL A 139 -4.55 -10.76 -7.48
CA VAL A 139 -4.04 -10.21 -6.23
C VAL A 139 -4.08 -8.69 -6.30
N VAL A 140 -4.65 -8.08 -5.27
CA VAL A 140 -4.53 -6.64 -5.03
C VAL A 140 -3.47 -6.42 -3.98
N SER A 141 -2.50 -5.55 -4.27
CA SER A 141 -1.45 -5.20 -3.32
C SER A 141 -1.14 -3.72 -3.32
N PHE A 142 -0.48 -3.26 -2.25
CA PHE A 142 0.08 -1.91 -2.23
C PHE A 142 1.40 -1.82 -1.48
N VAL A 143 2.21 -0.86 -1.89
CA VAL A 143 3.44 -0.47 -1.23
C VAL A 143 3.58 1.05 -1.24
N THR A 144 4.30 1.59 -0.28
CA THR A 144 4.78 2.96 -0.29
C THR A 144 5.74 3.11 -1.48
N ALA A 145 5.44 4.07 -2.35
CA ALA A 145 6.29 4.39 -3.49
C ALA A 145 7.58 5.04 -2.98
N ARG A 146 8.71 4.73 -3.63
CA ARG A 146 9.92 5.52 -3.37
C ARG A 146 9.68 6.93 -3.85
N ALA A 147 10.06 7.92 -3.04
CA ALA A 147 10.22 9.28 -3.55
C ALA A 147 11.13 9.21 -4.78
N PRO A 148 10.82 9.93 -5.88
CA PRO A 148 11.74 10.03 -7.00
C PRO A 148 13.09 10.47 -6.44
N LEU A 149 14.15 9.72 -6.76
CA LEU A 149 15.50 10.23 -6.51
C LEU A 149 15.58 11.59 -7.21
N PRO A 150 16.01 12.66 -6.52
CA PRO A 150 16.29 13.90 -7.23
C PRO A 150 17.26 13.59 -8.38
N PRO A 151 17.12 14.25 -9.55
CA PRO A 151 18.04 14.05 -10.65
C PRO A 151 19.48 14.17 -10.13
N ARG A 152 20.39 13.32 -10.61
CA ARG A 152 21.78 13.23 -10.13
C ARG A 152 22.55 14.57 -10.19
N ASP A 153 22.01 15.53 -10.94
CA ASP A 153 22.55 16.87 -11.14
C ASP A 153 21.91 17.93 -10.22
N CYS A 154 21.03 17.55 -9.28
CA CYS A 154 20.49 18.48 -8.30
C CYS A 154 21.55 18.71 -7.20
N PRO A 155 22.16 19.91 -7.11
CA PRO A 155 23.08 20.19 -6.01
C PRO A 155 22.33 20.08 -4.67
N PRO A 156 22.98 19.58 -3.61
CA PRO A 156 22.36 19.57 -2.29
C PRO A 156 21.90 20.97 -1.91
N PRO A 157 20.77 21.13 -1.18
CA PRO A 157 20.32 22.43 -0.72
C PRO A 157 21.45 23.14 0.03
N ALA A 158 21.80 24.35 -0.41
CA ALA A 158 22.97 25.10 0.06
C ALA A 158 22.90 25.53 1.53
N ASP A 159 21.77 25.33 2.21
CA ASP A 159 21.57 25.74 3.59
C ASP A 159 21.80 24.58 4.56
N ARG A 160 23.08 24.38 4.88
CA ARG A 160 23.62 23.98 6.20
C ARG A 160 25.14 23.78 6.12
N LEU A 161 25.87 24.77 5.59
CA LEU A 161 27.27 24.88 5.97
C LEU A 161 27.32 25.44 7.41
N PRO A 162 27.89 24.71 8.39
CA PRO A 162 28.16 25.32 9.70
C PRO A 162 29.06 26.54 9.50
N PRO A 163 28.87 27.62 10.29
CA PRO A 163 29.68 28.82 10.15
C PRO A 163 31.17 28.46 10.29
N ASN A 164 31.96 28.95 9.34
CA ASN A 164 33.42 28.77 9.28
C ASN A 164 34.05 29.06 10.66
N PRO A 165 34.89 28.17 11.22
CA PRO A 165 35.60 28.49 12.45
C PRO A 165 36.53 29.67 12.18
N ARG A 166 36.44 30.70 13.04
CA ARG A 166 37.33 31.87 13.00
C ARG A 166 38.79 31.42 13.04
N PRO A 167 39.70 32.04 12.28
CA PRO A 167 41.12 31.72 12.37
C PRO A 167 41.63 32.01 13.79
N ALA A 168 42.26 31.02 14.39
CA ALA A 168 42.92 31.14 15.68
C ALA A 168 44.00 32.23 15.60
N SER A 169 43.90 33.23 16.48
CA SER A 169 44.95 34.22 16.67
C SER A 169 46.21 33.50 17.15
N ALA A 170 47.32 33.67 16.43
CA ALA A 170 48.61 33.15 16.81
C ALA A 170 49.07 33.82 18.12
N SER A 171 49.02 33.08 19.23
CA SER A 171 49.75 33.44 20.44
C SER A 171 51.24 33.14 20.23
N THR A 172 52.03 34.18 20.16
CA THR A 172 53.50 34.12 20.18
C THR A 172 53.95 33.54 21.52
N VAL A 173 54.60 32.38 21.47
CA VAL A 173 55.29 31.77 22.61
C VAL A 173 56.58 32.56 22.85
N ASN A 174 56.66 33.28 23.97
CA ASN A 174 57.93 33.75 24.52
C ASN A 174 58.54 32.63 25.35
N ALA A 175 59.69 32.12 24.93
CA ALA A 175 60.50 31.19 25.69
C ALA A 175 61.30 31.97 26.74
N ASP A 176 60.93 31.83 28.01
CA ASP A 176 61.75 32.25 29.15
C ASP A 176 62.87 31.23 29.38
N ILE A 177 64.10 31.71 29.33
CA ILE A 177 65.32 30.97 29.64
C ILE A 177 65.53 31.03 31.16
N PRO A 178 65.67 29.90 31.88
CA PRO A 178 65.95 29.95 33.31
C PRO A 178 67.43 30.25 33.55
N ARG A 179 67.71 31.31 34.33
CA ARG A 179 69.00 31.47 35.03
C ARG A 179 68.89 30.84 36.41
N SER A 180 69.81 29.96 36.75
CA SER A 180 70.19 29.67 38.13
C SER A 180 71.70 29.44 38.18
N ARG A 181 72.30 30.00 39.23
CA ARG A 181 73.72 29.90 39.59
C ARG A 181 74.10 28.49 39.99
#